data_AF-A0A358MAK8-F1
#
_entry.id   AF-A0A358MAK8-F1
#
_cell.length_a   1.000
_cell.length_b   1.000
_cell.length_c   1.000
_cell.angle_alpha   90.00
_cell.angle_beta   90.00
_cell.angle_gamma   90.00
#
_symmetry.space_group_name_H-M   'P 1'
#
loop_
_entity.id
_entity.type
_entity.pdbx_description
1 polymer ?
#
loop_
_entity_poly.entity_id
_entity_poly.type
_entity_poly.pdbx_seq_one_letter_code
_entity_poly.pdbx_strand_id
1 'polypeptide(L)'
;MTKSSKDFQAILALLLAAVTLHGVLVLSGLWYAWAWPAIAASFIALILICERLGRIVPLRARKIYERSLALGFPALLLLVWEMAGALDLISPVWFPPPSAIGQALWDVSVNYDRFSETSLLGRPWLISQEYAKGGVAAVGTLLSESHLLATLGRVLIGFLLGAVP
;
A
#
# COMPACT_ATOMS: atom_id res chain seq x y z
N MET A 1 -37.00 21.22 2.11
CA MET A 1 -35.89 20.23 2.03
C MET A 1 -35.00 20.40 3.24
N THR A 2 -34.79 19.33 4.02
CA THR A 2 -33.86 19.34 5.16
C THR A 2 -32.41 19.42 4.67
N LYS A 3 -31.49 19.97 5.47
CA LYS A 3 -30.06 20.12 5.12
C LYS A 3 -29.44 18.79 4.62
N SER A 4 -29.79 17.68 5.27
CA SER A 4 -29.37 16.31 4.90
C SER A 4 -29.82 15.90 3.48
N SER A 5 -31.03 16.28 3.05
CA SER A 5 -31.53 15.98 1.70
C SER A 5 -30.73 16.67 0.59
N LYS A 6 -30.26 17.90 0.84
CA LYS A 6 -29.40 18.64 -0.13
C LYS A 6 -28.02 18.01 -0.25
N ASP A 7 -27.44 17.57 0.87
CA ASP A 7 -26.12 16.93 0.85
C ASP A 7 -26.16 15.58 0.13
N PHE A 8 -27.23 14.78 0.31
CA PHE A 8 -27.41 13.53 -0.43
C PHE A 8 -27.52 13.75 -1.94
N GLN A 9 -28.31 14.73 -2.39
CA GLN A 9 -28.41 15.08 -3.81
C GLN A 9 -27.08 15.51 -4.40
N ALA A 10 -26.29 16.30 -3.65
CA ALA A 10 -24.97 16.71 -4.09
C ALA A 10 -23.98 15.54 -4.21
N ILE A 11 -24.02 14.58 -3.26
CA ILE A 11 -23.22 13.36 -3.34
C ILE A 11 -23.58 12.56 -4.60
N LEU A 12 -24.88 12.36 -4.85
CA LEU A 12 -25.35 11.65 -6.04
C LEU A 12 -24.92 12.35 -7.33
N ALA A 13 -25.02 13.68 -7.38
CA ALA A 13 -24.59 14.47 -8.53
C ALA A 13 -23.07 14.34 -8.78
N LEU A 14 -22.25 14.36 -7.72
CA LEU A 14 -20.80 14.18 -7.84
C LEU A 14 -20.43 12.77 -8.33
N LEU A 15 -21.10 11.74 -7.80
CA LEU A 15 -20.92 10.36 -8.26
C LEU A 15 -21.31 10.21 -9.73
N LEU A 16 -22.46 10.75 -10.12
CA LEU A 16 -22.92 10.73 -11.50
C LEU A 16 -21.96 11.47 -12.42
N ALA A 17 -21.44 12.63 -12.01
CA ALA A 17 -20.47 13.39 -12.78
C ALA A 17 -19.16 12.62 -13.00
N ALA A 18 -18.62 11.97 -11.96
CA ALA A 18 -17.43 11.15 -12.08
C ALA A 18 -17.64 9.95 -13.02
N VAL A 19 -18.76 9.22 -12.87
CA VAL A 19 -19.10 8.10 -13.75
C VAL A 19 -19.30 8.55 -15.19
N THR A 20 -20.01 9.66 -15.40
CA THR A 20 -20.28 10.20 -16.73
C THR A 20 -18.98 10.67 -17.40
N LEU A 21 -18.08 11.33 -16.67
CA LEU A 21 -16.77 11.74 -17.18
C LEU A 21 -15.98 10.55 -17.72
N HIS A 22 -15.81 9.50 -16.90
CA HIS A 22 -15.08 8.30 -17.33
C HIS A 22 -15.82 7.58 -18.47
N GLY A 23 -17.15 7.45 -18.40
CA GLY A 23 -17.96 6.82 -19.44
C GLY A 23 -17.84 7.52 -20.80
N VAL A 24 -17.94 8.85 -20.83
CA VAL A 24 -17.79 9.64 -22.07
C VAL A 24 -16.37 9.51 -22.63
N LEU A 25 -15.34 9.55 -21.79
CA LEU A 25 -13.95 9.38 -22.22
C LEU A 25 -13.68 7.98 -22.80
N VAL A 26 -14.27 6.94 -22.21
CA VAL A 26 -14.18 5.56 -22.75
C VAL A 26 -14.92 5.46 -24.08
N LEU A 27 -16.16 5.94 -24.16
CA LEU A 27 -16.98 5.85 -25.38
C LEU A 27 -16.42 6.69 -26.55
N SER A 28 -15.71 7.78 -26.25
CA SER A 28 -15.04 8.60 -27.26
C SER A 28 -13.65 8.09 -27.65
N GLY A 29 -13.13 7.05 -26.99
CA GLY A 29 -11.77 6.55 -27.20
C GLY A 29 -10.65 7.48 -26.71
N LEU A 30 -10.99 8.56 -25.99
CA LEU A 30 -10.04 9.55 -25.50
C LEU A 30 -9.53 9.26 -24.08
N TRP A 31 -9.93 8.12 -23.50
CA TRP A 31 -9.65 7.81 -22.10
C TRP A 31 -8.17 7.82 -21.74
N TYR A 32 -7.31 7.15 -22.51
CA TYR A 32 -5.88 7.12 -22.22
C TYR A 32 -5.22 8.50 -22.30
N ALA A 33 -5.59 9.31 -23.30
CA ALA A 33 -5.06 10.67 -23.46
C ALA A 33 -5.47 11.60 -22.31
N TRP A 34 -6.66 11.39 -21.73
CA TRP A 34 -7.23 12.21 -20.67
C TRP A 34 -7.27 11.54 -19.30
N ALA A 35 -6.57 10.41 -19.12
CA ALA A 35 -6.64 9.60 -17.91
C ALA A 35 -6.22 10.39 -16.68
N TRP A 36 -5.10 11.12 -16.74
CA TRP A 36 -4.59 11.91 -15.61
C TRP A 36 -5.55 13.03 -15.16
N PRO A 37 -6.04 13.91 -16.06
CA PRO A 37 -7.07 14.88 -15.71
C PRO A 37 -8.34 14.22 -15.13
N ALA A 38 -8.78 13.09 -15.72
CA ALA A 38 -9.99 12.40 -15.28
C ALA A 38 -9.84 11.83 -13.86
N ILE A 39 -8.71 11.17 -13.58
CA ILE A 39 -8.37 10.65 -12.25
C ILE A 39 -8.30 11.80 -11.23
N ALA A 40 -7.64 12.91 -11.57
CA ALA A 40 -7.54 14.08 -10.71
C ALA A 40 -8.92 14.69 -10.40
N ALA A 41 -9.77 14.86 -11.41
CA ALA A 41 -11.14 15.34 -11.23
C ALA A 41 -11.97 14.40 -10.35
N SER A 42 -11.86 13.09 -10.56
CA SER A 42 -12.52 12.07 -9.74
C SER A 42 -12.02 12.06 -8.30
N PHE A 43 -10.73 12.33 -8.07
CA PHE A 43 -10.17 12.47 -6.72
C PHE A 43 -10.71 13.70 -5.99
N ILE A 44 -10.82 14.85 -6.68
CA ILE A 44 -11.46 16.04 -6.13
C ILE A 44 -12.93 15.74 -5.79
N ALA A 45 -13.66 15.09 -6.69
CA ALA A 45 -15.05 14.69 -6.44
C ALA A 45 -15.16 13.76 -5.21
N LEU A 46 -14.25 12.80 -5.06
CA LEU A 46 -14.18 11.91 -3.90
C LEU A 46 -13.99 12.70 -2.60
N ILE A 47 -13.05 13.65 -2.55
CA ILE A 47 -12.84 14.50 -1.37
C ILE A 47 -14.11 15.28 -1.01
N LEU A 48 -14.77 15.88 -2.01
CA LEU A 48 -16.02 16.61 -1.79
C LEU A 48 -17.16 15.71 -1.30
N ILE A 49 -17.23 14.47 -1.79
CA ILE A 49 -18.18 13.46 -1.32
C ILE A 49 -17.89 13.11 0.14
N CYS A 50 -16.63 12.82 0.50
CA CYS A 50 -16.23 12.55 1.87
C CYS A 50 -16.55 13.73 2.79
N GLU A 51 -16.20 14.95 2.41
CA GLU A 51 -16.51 16.14 3.22
C GLU A 51 -18.02 16.24 3.52
N ARG A 52 -18.87 15.99 2.52
CA ARG A 52 -20.33 16.00 2.68
C ARG A 52 -20.83 14.84 3.53
N LEU A 53 -20.33 13.63 3.32
CA LEU A 53 -20.68 12.47 4.14
C LEU A 53 -20.36 12.73 5.62
N GLY A 54 -19.22 13.35 5.92
CA GLY A 54 -18.84 13.73 7.28
C GLY A 54 -19.84 14.65 7.99
N ARG A 55 -20.64 15.44 7.24
CA ARG A 55 -21.70 16.31 7.79
C ARG A 55 -22.99 15.56 8.12
N ILE A 56 -23.20 14.40 7.51
CA ILE A 56 -24.39 13.56 7.67
C ILE A 56 -24.15 12.47 8.73
N VAL A 57 -22.89 12.02 8.89
CA VAL A 57 -22.52 10.94 9.81
C VAL A 57 -22.87 11.29 11.26
N PRO A 58 -23.61 10.41 11.97
CA PRO A 58 -23.94 10.64 13.38
C PRO A 58 -22.70 10.55 14.27
N LEU A 59 -22.69 11.30 15.38
CA LEU A 59 -21.53 11.41 16.30
C LEU A 59 -21.00 10.05 16.76
N ARG A 60 -21.87 9.06 16.97
CA ARG A 60 -21.50 7.70 17.39
C ARG A 60 -20.62 6.96 16.36
N ALA A 61 -20.80 7.25 15.07
CA ALA A 61 -20.08 6.60 13.98
C ALA A 61 -18.84 7.39 13.51
N ARG A 62 -18.60 8.58 14.07
CA ARG A 62 -17.53 9.49 13.63
C ARG A 62 -16.13 8.88 13.71
N LYS A 63 -15.83 8.14 14.78
CA LYS A 63 -14.53 7.47 14.94
C LYS A 63 -14.28 6.41 13.86
N ILE A 64 -15.31 5.65 13.49
CA ILE A 64 -15.22 4.66 12.42
C ILE A 64 -15.01 5.38 11.09
N TYR A 65 -15.79 6.43 10.84
CA TYR A 65 -15.69 7.24 9.63
C TYR A 65 -14.28 7.82 9.42
N GLU A 66 -13.71 8.46 10.45
CA GLU A 66 -12.36 9.04 10.39
C GLU A 66 -11.28 7.97 10.16
N ARG A 67 -11.41 6.80 10.81
CA ARG A 67 -10.50 5.66 10.58
C ARG A 67 -10.62 5.11 9.16
N SER A 68 -11.84 5.02 8.63
CA SER A 68 -12.08 4.60 7.25
C SER A 68 -11.47 5.58 6.24
N LEU A 69 -11.49 6.89 6.51
CA LEU A 69 -10.78 7.86 5.67
C LEU A 69 -9.27 7.70 5.77
N ALA A 70 -8.75 7.59 7.00
CA ALA A 70 -7.31 7.48 7.26
C ALA A 70 -6.68 6.25 6.59
N LEU A 71 -7.40 5.13 6.53
CA LEU A 71 -6.94 3.92 5.83
C LEU A 71 -7.37 3.89 4.36
N GLY A 72 -8.54 4.44 4.05
CA GLY A 72 -9.13 4.42 2.71
C GLY A 72 -8.36 5.25 1.70
N PHE A 73 -7.90 6.46 2.07
CA PHE A 73 -7.13 7.29 1.14
C PHE A 73 -5.79 6.65 0.73
N PRO A 74 -4.95 6.16 1.66
CA PRO A 74 -3.74 5.42 1.30
C PRO A 74 -4.03 4.16 0.47
N ALA A 75 -5.06 3.38 0.84
CA ALA A 75 -5.43 2.19 0.09
C ALA A 75 -5.89 2.52 -1.35
N LEU A 76 -6.66 3.60 -1.52
CA LEU A 76 -7.11 4.07 -2.81
C LEU A 76 -5.94 4.58 -3.67
N LEU A 77 -4.96 5.25 -3.06
CA LEU A 77 -3.74 5.66 -3.75
C LEU A 77 -2.95 4.45 -4.25
N LEU A 78 -2.80 3.41 -3.42
CA LEU A 78 -2.14 2.16 -3.82
C LEU A 78 -2.89 1.48 -4.97
N LEU A 79 -4.22 1.48 -4.93
CA LEU A 79 -5.05 0.90 -6.00
C LEU A 79 -4.91 1.69 -7.31
N VAL A 80 -4.91 3.03 -7.25
CA VAL A 80 -4.68 3.88 -8.42
C VAL A 80 -3.28 3.65 -8.99
N TRP A 81 -2.27 3.50 -8.13
CA TRP A 81 -0.91 3.19 -8.58
C TRP A 81 -0.81 1.81 -9.23
N GLU A 82 -1.38 0.77 -8.61
CA GLU A 82 -1.48 -0.58 -9.18
C GLU A 82 -2.10 -0.54 -10.58
N MET A 83 -3.24 0.14 -10.72
CA MET A 83 -3.95 0.26 -11.98
C MET A 83 -3.19 1.11 -13.00
N ALA A 84 -2.54 2.19 -12.58
CA ALA A 84 -1.75 3.03 -13.48
C ALA A 84 -0.57 2.26 -14.08
N GLY A 85 0.10 1.41 -13.30
CA GLY A 85 1.14 0.52 -13.80
C GLY A 85 0.59 -0.58 -14.70
N ALA A 86 -0.52 -1.22 -14.30
CA ALA A 86 -1.13 -2.31 -15.07
C ALA A 86 -1.76 -1.87 -16.41
N LEU A 87 -2.16 -0.60 -16.52
CA LEU A 87 -2.73 0.00 -17.73
C LEU A 87 -1.70 0.78 -18.56
N ASP A 88 -0.40 0.67 -18.24
CA ASP A 88 0.69 1.41 -18.90
C ASP A 88 0.48 2.94 -18.93
N LEU A 89 -0.26 3.50 -17.96
CA LEU A 89 -0.42 4.96 -17.79
C LEU A 89 0.84 5.62 -17.25
N ILE A 90 1.63 4.85 -16.51
CA ILE A 90 3.01 5.18 -16.09
C ILE A 90 3.93 4.06 -16.57
N SER A 91 5.21 4.36 -16.74
CA SER A 91 6.19 3.33 -17.10
C SER A 91 6.33 2.31 -15.95
N PRO A 92 6.00 1.03 -16.15
CA PRO A 92 6.12 0.00 -15.11
C PRO A 92 7.58 -0.32 -14.76
N VAL A 93 8.53 0.11 -15.60
CA VAL A 93 9.97 -0.02 -15.34
C VAL A 93 10.41 0.91 -14.20
N TRP A 94 9.89 2.14 -14.19
CA TRP A 94 10.23 3.14 -13.17
C TRP A 94 9.27 3.12 -11.99
N PHE A 95 8.01 2.77 -12.23
CA PHE A 95 6.95 2.72 -11.24
C PHE A 95 6.20 1.40 -11.33
N PRO A 96 6.83 0.27 -10.93
CA PRO A 96 6.18 -1.02 -10.94
C PRO A 96 4.93 -1.01 -10.05
N PRO A 97 3.91 -1.83 -10.38
CA PRO A 97 2.74 -1.98 -9.54
C PRO A 97 3.14 -2.37 -8.10
N PRO A 98 2.48 -1.82 -7.05
CA PRO A 98 2.74 -2.19 -5.66
C PRO A 98 2.74 -3.68 -5.39
N SER A 99 1.88 -4.45 -6.07
CA SER A 99 1.82 -5.90 -5.96
C SER A 99 3.14 -6.56 -6.39
N ALA A 100 3.74 -6.10 -7.49
CA ALA A 100 5.02 -6.57 -8.00
C ALA A 100 6.18 -6.20 -7.06
N ILE A 101 6.15 -5.02 -6.45
CA ILE A 101 7.12 -4.63 -5.40
C ILE A 101 7.00 -5.58 -4.21
N GLY A 102 5.78 -5.88 -3.77
CA GLY A 102 5.51 -6.82 -2.67
C GLY A 102 6.03 -8.23 -2.98
N GLN A 103 5.81 -8.72 -4.19
CA GLN A 103 6.34 -10.01 -4.65
C GLN A 103 7.87 -10.01 -4.69
N ALA A 104 8.50 -8.99 -5.27
CA ALA A 104 9.95 -8.89 -5.30
C ALA A 104 10.56 -8.82 -3.89
N LEU A 105 9.96 -8.06 -2.98
CA LEU A 105 10.39 -8.00 -1.58
C LEU A 105 10.25 -9.35 -0.90
N TRP A 106 9.14 -10.06 -1.13
CA TRP A 106 8.95 -11.41 -0.60
C TRP A 106 10.00 -12.38 -1.14
N ASP A 107 10.23 -12.36 -2.44
CA ASP A 107 11.17 -13.26 -3.10
C ASP A 107 12.58 -13.06 -2.58
N VAL A 108 13.05 -11.82 -2.47
CA VAL A 108 14.39 -11.52 -1.91
C VAL A 108 14.46 -11.82 -0.39
N SER A 109 13.33 -11.74 0.32
CA SER A 109 13.27 -12.05 1.75
C SER A 109 13.31 -13.54 2.04
N VAL A 110 12.57 -14.34 1.27
CA VAL A 110 12.23 -15.73 1.61
C VAL A 110 12.88 -16.73 0.67
N ASN A 111 13.14 -16.38 -0.59
CA ASN A 111 13.75 -17.32 -1.52
C ASN A 111 15.27 -17.26 -1.44
N TYR A 112 15.88 -18.43 -1.51
CA TYR A 112 17.32 -18.59 -1.60
C TYR A 112 17.80 -18.08 -2.96
N ASP A 113 18.62 -17.03 -2.96
CA ASP A 113 19.30 -16.60 -4.17
C ASP A 113 20.58 -17.43 -4.37
N ARG A 114 20.68 -18.06 -5.55
CA ARG A 114 21.78 -18.95 -5.92
C ARG A 114 23.10 -18.21 -6.14
N PHE A 115 23.05 -16.89 -6.34
CA PHE A 115 24.24 -16.05 -6.54
C PHE A 115 24.80 -15.49 -5.23
N SER A 116 23.94 -15.17 -4.26
CA SER A 116 24.35 -14.70 -2.94
C SER A 116 24.47 -15.83 -1.91
N GLU A 117 24.04 -17.04 -2.27
CA GLU A 117 23.95 -18.22 -1.41
C GLU A 117 23.17 -18.01 -0.11
N THR A 118 22.34 -16.96 -0.02
CA THR A 118 21.52 -16.61 1.15
C THR A 118 20.22 -15.89 0.71
N SER A 119 19.20 -15.82 1.57
CA SER A 119 18.12 -14.81 1.42
C SER A 119 18.40 -13.60 2.32
N LEU A 120 17.66 -12.50 2.19
CA LEU A 120 17.78 -11.38 3.14
C LEU A 120 17.53 -11.85 4.59
N LEU A 121 16.61 -12.79 4.81
CA LEU A 121 16.35 -13.43 6.11
C LEU A 121 17.25 -14.65 6.40
N GLY A 122 18.25 -14.91 5.57
CA GLY A 122 19.15 -16.06 5.68
C GLY A 122 18.52 -17.33 5.10
N ARG A 123 18.34 -18.35 5.92
CA ARG A 123 17.75 -19.65 5.51
C ARG A 123 16.67 -20.10 6.49
N PRO A 124 15.55 -19.34 6.63
CA PRO A 124 14.55 -19.58 7.66
C PRO A 124 13.91 -20.98 7.63
N TRP A 125 13.87 -21.64 6.48
CA TRP A 125 13.38 -23.02 6.35
C TRP A 125 14.27 -24.07 7.03
N LEU A 126 15.54 -23.77 7.34
CA LEU A 126 16.45 -24.67 8.05
C LEU A 126 16.34 -24.56 9.58
N ILE A 127 15.58 -23.60 10.12
CA ILE A 127 15.48 -23.36 11.57
C ILE A 127 15.07 -24.62 12.32
N SER A 128 14.07 -25.36 11.82
CA SER A 128 13.59 -26.59 12.46
C SER A 128 14.65 -27.69 12.51
N GLN A 129 15.43 -27.84 11.44
CA GLN A 129 16.49 -28.85 11.35
C GLN A 129 17.70 -28.48 12.20
N GLU A 130 18.13 -27.22 12.18
CA GLU A 130 19.26 -26.75 12.97
C GLU A 130 18.93 -26.71 14.47
N TYR A 131 17.69 -26.36 14.82
CA TYR A 131 17.21 -26.50 16.19
C TYR A 131 17.25 -27.94 16.68
N ALA A 132 16.85 -28.90 15.84
CA ALA A 132 16.92 -30.33 16.20
C ALA A 132 18.36 -30.84 16.37
N LYS A 133 19.34 -30.25 15.68
CA LYS A 133 20.77 -30.66 15.77
C LYS A 133 21.52 -30.01 16.92
N GLY A 134 21.29 -28.73 17.18
CA GLY A 134 22.12 -27.93 18.11
C GLY A 134 21.34 -26.90 18.93
N GLY A 135 20.02 -27.00 18.97
CA GLY A 135 19.16 -26.13 19.77
C GLY A 135 19.25 -24.66 19.37
N VAL A 136 19.05 -23.77 20.35
CA VAL A 136 18.97 -22.32 20.13
C VAL A 136 20.28 -21.73 19.60
N ALA A 137 21.43 -22.31 19.97
CA ALA A 137 22.75 -21.82 19.52
C ALA A 137 22.97 -22.05 18.02
N ALA A 138 22.53 -23.20 17.49
CA ALA A 138 22.58 -23.50 16.06
C ALA A 138 21.63 -22.59 15.26
N VAL A 139 20.44 -22.30 15.79
CA VAL A 139 19.51 -21.32 15.21
C VAL A 139 20.11 -19.91 15.22
N GLY A 140 20.78 -19.50 16.30
CA GLY A 140 21.47 -18.21 16.37
C GLY A 140 22.57 -18.07 15.32
N THR A 141 23.31 -19.15 15.06
CA THR A 141 24.33 -19.19 14.00
C THR A 141 23.68 -19.06 12.62
N LEU A 142 22.61 -19.80 12.36
CA LEU A 142 21.83 -19.71 11.12
C LEU A 142 21.25 -18.30 10.88
N LEU A 143 20.76 -17.63 11.92
CA LEU A 143 20.23 -16.27 11.85
C LEU A 143 21.35 -15.22 11.66
N SER A 144 22.58 -15.50 12.10
CA SER A 144 23.71 -14.60 11.89
C SER A 144 24.18 -14.53 10.42
N GLU A 145 23.82 -15.54 9.61
CA GLU A 145 24.05 -15.55 8.17
C GLU A 145 23.10 -14.61 7.41
N SER A 146 22.03 -14.13 8.04
CA SER A 146 21.11 -13.17 7.43
C SER A 146 21.72 -11.78 7.39
N HIS A 147 21.92 -11.26 6.18
CA HIS A 147 22.40 -9.89 5.98
C HIS A 147 21.48 -8.83 6.61
N LEU A 148 20.15 -9.05 6.57
CA LEU A 148 19.18 -8.13 7.15
C LEU A 148 19.20 -8.14 8.67
N LEU A 149 19.18 -9.32 9.30
CA LEU A 149 19.27 -9.45 10.76
C LEU A 149 20.61 -8.97 11.30
N ALA A 150 21.72 -9.24 10.60
CA ALA A 150 23.03 -8.72 10.96
C ALA A 150 23.08 -7.17 10.92
N THR A 151 22.41 -6.56 9.93
CA THR A 151 22.34 -5.10 9.80
C THR A 151 21.44 -4.49 10.87
N LEU A 152 20.24 -5.02 11.07
CA LEU A 152 19.32 -4.56 12.11
C LEU A 152 19.90 -4.77 13.51
N GLY A 153 20.52 -5.91 13.77
CA GLY A 153 21.20 -6.20 15.04
C GLY A 153 22.30 -5.20 15.34
N ARG A 154 23.12 -4.85 14.34
CA ARG A 154 24.18 -3.84 14.49
C ARG A 154 23.62 -2.44 14.79
N VAL A 155 22.57 -2.02 14.09
CA VAL A 155 21.91 -0.73 14.33
C VAL A 155 21.28 -0.70 15.73
N LEU A 156 20.59 -1.76 16.12
CA LEU A 156 19.95 -1.88 17.43
C LEU A 156 20.99 -1.87 18.57
N ILE A 157 22.07 -2.65 18.43
CA ILE A 157 23.17 -2.69 19.40
C ILE A 157 23.86 -1.33 19.48
N GLY A 158 24.16 -0.69 18.33
CA GLY A 158 24.74 0.65 18.29
C GLY A 158 23.84 1.70 18.96
N PHE A 159 22.53 1.62 18.75
CA PHE A 159 21.55 2.47 19.42
C PHE A 159 21.52 2.22 20.94
N LEU A 160 21.46 0.97 21.38
CA LEU A 160 21.43 0.61 22.80
C LEU A 160 22.72 1.04 23.51
N LEU A 161 23.89 0.79 22.91
CA LEU A 161 25.18 1.24 23.45
C LEU A 161 25.28 2.76 23.51
N GLY A 162 24.75 3.47 22.51
CA GLY A 162 24.70 4.93 22.52
C GLY A 162 23.65 5.53 23.46
N ALA A 163 22.67 4.73 23.91
CA ALA A 163 21.62 5.15 24.83
C ALA A 163 21.96 4.88 26.31
N VAL A 164 23.05 4.15 26.59
CA VAL A 164 23.61 4.03 27.94
C VAL A 164 24.45 5.28 28.22
N PRO A 165 24.13 6.07 29.25
CA PRO A 165 24.80 7.33 29.56
C PRO A 165 26.26 7.17 30.00
#